data_AF-A0A973XK36-F1
#
_entry.id   AF-A0A973XK36-F1
#
_cell.length_a   1.000
_cell.length_b   1.000
_cell.length_c   1.000
_cell.angle_alpha   90.00
_cell.angle_beta   90.00
_cell.angle_gamma   90.00
#
_symmetry.space_group_name_H-M   'P 1'
#
loop_
_entity.id
_entity.type
_entity.pdbx_description
1 polymer ?
#
loop_
_entity_poly.entity_id
_entity_poly.type
_entity_poly.pdbx_seq_one_letter_code
_entity_poly.pdbx_strand_id
1 'polypeptide(L)'
;MTLADLAWLAMAAYAMHILEEYMFDWRNWARAVIGLPVEWSDFFITNAVVVALGIAQAMLAPTLPLAPLIYAALMIINAIFFHVLPFVTMRGRFSPGLATAVVLFLPLGVAMFRAAAAQGDLDLLTFIGAVAGGALLMASPVVMLKLKGRPYFDQQRG
;
A
#
# COMPACT_ATOMS: atom_id res chain seq x y z
N MET A 1 9.24 -13.94 15.73
CA MET A 1 8.01 -13.15 15.53
C MET A 1 7.07 -13.97 14.67
N THR A 2 5.81 -14.06 15.06
CA THR A 2 4.76 -14.74 14.30
C THR A 2 4.31 -13.88 13.12
N LEU A 3 3.50 -14.45 12.21
CA LEU A 3 2.88 -13.68 11.14
C LEU A 3 1.95 -12.59 11.72
N ALA A 4 1.25 -12.89 12.81
CA ALA A 4 0.38 -11.92 13.50
C ALA A 4 1.17 -10.74 14.11
N ASP A 5 2.33 -11.00 14.73
CA ASP A 5 3.17 -9.91 15.27
C ASP A 5 3.63 -8.98 14.14
N LEU A 6 4.08 -9.57 13.03
CA LEU A 6 4.54 -8.81 11.86
C LEU A 6 3.39 -8.07 11.18
N ALA A 7 2.18 -8.63 11.18
CA ALA A 7 0.99 -7.97 10.66
C ALA A 7 0.63 -6.70 11.44
N TRP A 8 0.73 -6.71 12.76
CA TRP A 8 0.56 -5.50 13.57
C TRP A 8 1.67 -4.46 13.34
N LEU A 9 2.93 -4.91 13.21
CA LEU A 9 4.02 -4.02 12.83
C LEU A 9 3.83 -3.42 11.44
N ALA A 10 3.30 -4.18 10.49
CA ALA A 10 3.00 -3.72 9.14
C ALA A 10 1.93 -2.62 9.16
N MET A 11 0.88 -2.76 9.97
CA MET A 11 -0.12 -1.70 10.17
C MET A 11 0.54 -0.43 10.74
N ALA A 12 1.36 -0.55 11.77
CA ALA A 12 2.05 0.59 12.38
C ALA A 12 3.03 1.25 11.40
N ALA A 13 3.76 0.45 10.62
CA ALA A 13 4.65 0.93 9.57
C ALA A 13 3.89 1.72 8.49
N TYR A 14 2.69 1.26 8.11
CA TYR A 14 1.85 1.97 7.15
C TYR A 14 1.40 3.32 7.70
N ALA A 15 1.01 3.39 8.97
CA ALA A 15 0.70 4.68 9.60
C ALA A 15 1.88 5.67 9.58
N MET A 16 3.10 5.18 9.85
CA MET A 16 4.32 6.00 9.75
C MET A 16 4.62 6.44 8.31
N HIS A 17 4.35 5.58 7.33
CA HIS A 17 4.51 5.90 5.92
C HIS A 17 3.55 7.01 5.48
N ILE A 18 2.28 6.92 5.87
CA ILE A 18 1.27 7.98 5.62
C ILE A 18 1.71 9.30 6.23
N LEU A 19 2.28 9.28 7.44
CA LEU A 19 2.80 10.49 8.08
C LEU A 19 3.96 11.10 7.27
N GLU A 20 4.91 10.28 6.80
CA GLU A 20 5.99 10.76 5.92
C GLU A 20 5.43 11.39 4.64
N GLU A 21 4.52 10.70 3.95
CA GLU A 21 3.88 11.19 2.74
C GLU A 21 3.18 12.53 2.96
N TYR A 22 2.46 12.68 4.08
CA TYR A 22 1.80 13.94 4.43
C TYR A 22 2.82 15.06 4.69
N MET A 23 3.81 14.81 5.55
CA MET A 23 4.80 15.81 5.98
C MET A 23 5.67 16.32 4.83
N PHE A 24 5.91 15.48 3.81
CA PHE A 24 6.72 15.82 2.64
C PHE A 24 5.90 16.10 1.37
N ASP A 25 4.60 16.40 1.52
CA ASP A 25 3.73 16.89 0.43
C ASP A 25 3.59 15.92 -0.75
N TRP A 26 3.27 14.66 -0.43
CA TRP A 26 2.96 13.63 -1.42
C TRP A 26 1.92 14.07 -2.44
N ARG A 27 0.90 14.84 -2.04
CA ARG A 27 -0.15 15.30 -2.96
C ARG A 27 0.43 16.06 -4.15
N ASN A 28 1.27 17.08 -3.90
CA ASN A 28 1.81 17.89 -4.98
C ASN A 28 2.90 17.14 -5.74
N TRP A 29 3.68 16.29 -5.06
CA TRP A 29 4.59 15.37 -5.73
C TRP A 29 3.84 14.46 -6.71
N ALA A 30 2.73 13.86 -6.28
CA ALA A 30 1.93 12.94 -7.08
C ALA A 30 1.36 13.61 -8.33
N ARG A 31 0.84 14.83 -8.19
CA ARG A 31 0.40 15.64 -9.35
C ARG A 31 1.54 15.94 -10.31
N ALA A 32 2.70 16.35 -9.79
CA ALA A 32 3.81 16.82 -10.61
C ALA A 32 4.62 15.69 -11.26
N VAL A 33 4.67 14.51 -10.63
CA VAL A 33 5.57 13.42 -11.04
C VAL A 33 4.80 12.29 -11.71
N ILE A 34 3.67 11.86 -11.15
CA ILE A 34 2.88 10.74 -11.67
C ILE A 34 1.56 11.19 -12.32
N GLY A 35 1.27 12.49 -12.36
CA GLY A 35 0.13 13.07 -13.08
C GLY A 35 -1.23 12.69 -12.50
N LEU A 36 -1.29 12.22 -11.25
CA LEU A 36 -2.56 11.84 -10.63
C LEU A 36 -3.30 13.10 -10.14
N PRO A 37 -4.59 13.28 -10.46
CA PRO A 37 -5.39 14.42 -10.02
C PRO A 37 -5.89 14.22 -8.57
N VAL A 38 -4.96 13.99 -7.65
CA VAL A 38 -5.26 13.69 -6.24
C VAL A 38 -5.41 14.96 -5.42
N GLU A 39 -6.48 15.06 -4.65
CA GLU A 39 -6.68 16.06 -3.60
C GLU A 39 -6.32 15.50 -2.21
N TRP A 40 -6.17 16.38 -1.22
CA TRP A 40 -5.92 15.93 0.16
C TRP A 40 -7.08 15.09 0.72
N SER A 41 -8.32 15.36 0.32
CA SER A 41 -9.46 14.53 0.70
C SER A 41 -9.35 13.10 0.15
N ASP A 42 -8.91 12.94 -1.10
CA ASP A 42 -8.67 11.61 -1.69
C ASP A 42 -7.58 10.86 -0.89
N PHE A 43 -6.50 11.56 -0.53
CA PHE A 43 -5.41 11.02 0.28
C PHE A 43 -5.90 10.56 1.66
N PHE A 44 -6.62 11.42 2.41
CA PHE A 44 -7.08 11.09 3.75
C PHE A 44 -8.07 9.92 3.77
N ILE A 45 -9.05 9.91 2.86
CA ILE A 45 -10.06 8.84 2.80
C ILE A 45 -9.41 7.51 2.41
N THR A 46 -8.57 7.52 1.37
CA THR A 46 -7.88 6.29 0.92
C THR A 46 -7.01 5.72 2.04
N ASN A 47 -6.23 6.57 2.72
CA ASN A 47 -5.35 6.12 3.79
C ASN A 47 -6.10 5.70 5.06
N ALA A 48 -7.24 6.30 5.38
CA ALA A 48 -8.11 5.80 6.45
C ALA A 48 -8.61 4.38 6.17
N VAL A 49 -8.95 4.08 4.91
CA VAL A 49 -9.33 2.72 4.49
C VAL A 49 -8.13 1.76 4.60
N VAL A 50 -6.93 2.17 4.18
CA VAL A 50 -5.73 1.33 4.30
C VAL A 50 -5.36 1.04 5.76
N VAL A 51 -5.56 2.00 6.67
CA VAL A 51 -5.40 1.80 8.11
C VAL A 51 -6.43 0.80 8.64
N ALA A 52 -7.71 0.95 8.27
CA ALA A 52 -8.75 0.00 8.66
C ALA A 52 -8.47 -1.42 8.15
N LEU A 53 -8.02 -1.56 6.91
CA LEU A 53 -7.56 -2.83 6.34
C LEU A 53 -6.32 -3.37 7.05
N GLY A 54 -5.40 -2.51 7.47
CA GLY A 54 -4.23 -2.86 8.27
C GLY A 54 -4.59 -3.43 9.64
N ILE A 55 -5.64 -2.93 10.27
CA ILE A 55 -6.18 -3.51 11.51
C ILE A 55 -6.86 -4.85 11.20
N ALA A 56 -7.72 -4.90 10.18
CA ALA A 56 -8.47 -6.09 9.83
C ALA A 56 -7.57 -7.28 9.47
N GLN A 57 -6.53 -7.07 8.64
CA GLN A 57 -5.57 -8.13 8.28
C GLN A 57 -4.80 -8.65 9.49
N ALA A 58 -4.44 -7.78 10.45
CA ALA A 58 -3.74 -8.19 11.66
C ALA A 58 -4.63 -9.02 12.58
N MET A 59 -5.91 -8.64 12.71
CA MET A 59 -6.90 -9.42 13.46
C MET A 59 -7.18 -10.79 12.84
N LEU A 60 -7.15 -10.87 11.51
CA LEU A 60 -7.42 -12.10 10.76
C LEU A 60 -6.19 -12.99 10.58
N ALA A 61 -4.98 -12.49 10.88
CA ALA A 61 -3.73 -13.22 10.65
C ALA A 61 -3.70 -14.64 11.23
N PRO A 62 -4.25 -14.95 12.43
CA PRO A 62 -4.23 -16.30 12.98
C PRO A 62 -5.12 -17.31 12.25
N THR A 63 -6.13 -16.86 11.50
CA THR A 63 -7.14 -17.73 10.89
C THR A 63 -7.20 -17.62 9.37
N LEU A 64 -6.67 -16.55 8.80
CA LEU A 64 -6.63 -16.29 7.37
C LEU A 64 -5.27 -15.68 6.98
N PRO A 65 -4.20 -16.49 6.85
CA PRO A 65 -2.85 -16.01 6.50
C PRO A 65 -2.78 -15.24 5.18
N LEU A 66 -3.72 -15.48 4.26
CA LEU A 66 -3.81 -14.73 3.02
C LEU A 66 -4.01 -13.22 3.24
N ALA A 67 -4.78 -12.82 4.25
CA ALA A 67 -5.07 -11.41 4.52
C ALA A 67 -3.81 -10.57 4.83
N PRO A 68 -2.95 -10.95 5.80
CA PRO A 68 -1.70 -10.24 6.03
C PRO A 68 -0.74 -10.32 4.84
N LEU A 69 -0.75 -11.40 4.07
CA LEU A 69 0.10 -11.51 2.88
C LEU A 69 -0.34 -10.59 1.73
N ILE A 70 -1.64 -10.36 1.55
CA ILE A 70 -2.15 -9.32 0.65
C ILE A 70 -1.64 -7.94 1.07
N TYR A 71 -1.67 -7.64 2.37
CA TYR A 71 -1.18 -6.36 2.90
C TYR A 71 0.35 -6.22 2.75
N ALA A 72 1.10 -7.30 2.98
CA ALA A 72 2.54 -7.35 2.72
C ALA A 72 2.86 -7.11 1.24
N ALA A 73 2.10 -7.73 0.33
CA ALA A 73 2.24 -7.51 -1.11
C ALA A 73 1.91 -6.07 -1.50
N LEU A 74 0.85 -5.48 -0.94
CA LEU A 74 0.52 -4.07 -1.10
C LEU A 74 1.71 -3.16 -0.73
N MET A 75 2.32 -3.37 0.44
CA MET A 75 3.48 -2.61 0.92
C MET A 75 4.68 -2.74 -0.02
N ILE A 76 5.00 -3.96 -0.48
CA ILE A 76 6.11 -4.19 -1.41
C ILE A 76 5.85 -3.51 -2.76
N ILE A 77 4.64 -3.67 -3.31
CA ILE A 77 4.25 -3.05 -4.58
C ILE A 77 4.30 -1.52 -4.46
N ASN A 78 3.78 -0.97 -3.36
CA ASN A 78 3.86 0.47 -3.05
C ASN A 78 5.32 0.94 -3.05
N ALA A 79 6.17 0.30 -2.23
CA ALA A 79 7.56 0.67 -2.07
C ALA A 79 8.32 0.65 -3.41
N ILE A 80 8.12 -0.39 -4.22
CA ILE A 80 8.81 -0.54 -5.50
C ILE A 80 8.28 0.45 -6.53
N PHE A 81 6.97 0.45 -6.80
CA PHE A 81 6.42 1.13 -7.98
C PHE A 81 6.06 2.60 -7.74
N PHE A 82 5.82 3.01 -6.50
CA PHE A 82 5.38 4.37 -6.17
C PHE A 82 6.45 5.21 -5.48
N HIS A 83 7.52 4.58 -4.97
CA HIS A 83 8.63 5.31 -4.33
C HIS A 83 9.99 5.04 -4.99
N VAL A 84 10.48 3.79 -4.96
CA VAL A 84 11.83 3.46 -5.46
C VAL A 84 11.93 3.70 -6.97
N LEU A 85 11.01 3.16 -7.76
CA LEU A 85 11.03 3.31 -9.21
C LEU A 85 10.91 4.78 -9.63
N PRO A 86 9.97 5.60 -9.11
CA PRO A 86 9.93 7.03 -9.39
C PRO A 86 11.20 7.76 -8.97
N PHE A 87 11.77 7.46 -7.80
CA PHE A 87 13.03 8.07 -7.36
C PHE A 87 14.17 7.80 -8.35
N VAL A 88 14.35 6.54 -8.77
CA VAL A 88 15.41 6.14 -9.71
C VAL A 88 15.17 6.77 -11.09
N THR A 89 13.96 6.68 -11.62
CA THR A 89 13.62 7.18 -12.97
C THR A 89 13.60 8.71 -13.06
N MET A 90 13.30 9.40 -11.96
CA MET A 90 13.31 10.86 -11.85
C MET A 90 14.65 11.40 -11.34
N ARG A 91 15.74 10.66 -11.58
CA ARG A 91 17.14 11.08 -11.31
C ARG A 91 17.38 11.50 -9.86
N GLY A 92 16.83 10.75 -8.91
CA GLY A 92 17.00 10.99 -7.48
C GLY A 92 16.09 12.07 -6.91
N ARG A 93 15.05 12.52 -7.64
CA ARG A 93 14.01 13.38 -7.06
C ARG A 93 13.32 12.61 -5.93
N PHE A 94 13.43 13.12 -4.70
CA PHE A 94 12.84 12.51 -3.52
C PHE A 94 11.35 12.25 -3.72
N SER A 95 10.91 11.02 -3.41
CA SER A 95 9.51 10.61 -3.38
C SER A 95 9.07 10.61 -1.91
N PRO A 96 8.09 11.44 -1.52
CA PRO A 96 7.51 11.38 -0.17
C PRO A 96 7.05 9.97 0.15
N GLY A 97 7.50 9.39 1.26
CA GLY A 97 7.26 7.99 1.62
C GLY A 97 8.43 7.05 1.29
N LEU A 98 9.46 7.51 0.57
CA LEU A 98 10.60 6.68 0.18
C LEU A 98 11.38 6.13 1.38
N ALA A 99 11.59 6.92 2.44
CA ALA A 99 12.40 6.48 3.56
C ALA A 99 11.73 5.32 4.30
N THR A 100 10.46 5.47 4.67
CA THR A 100 9.65 4.43 5.29
C THR A 100 9.38 3.26 4.35
N ALA A 101 9.24 3.49 3.04
CA ALA A 101 9.12 2.40 2.07
C ALA A 101 10.35 1.47 2.08
N VAL A 102 11.56 2.04 2.09
CA VAL A 102 12.81 1.28 2.08
C VAL A 102 13.12 0.68 3.44
N VAL A 103 12.94 1.44 4.53
CA VAL A 103 13.34 1.03 5.88
C VAL A 103 12.28 0.16 6.56
N LEU A 104 11.00 0.34 6.25
CA LEU A 104 9.89 -0.37 6.90
C LEU A 104 9.16 -1.31 5.94
N PHE A 105 8.65 -0.81 4.80
CA PHE A 105 7.77 -1.63 3.94
C PHE A 105 8.48 -2.84 3.35
N LEU A 106 9.64 -2.65 2.72
CA LEU A 106 10.36 -3.76 2.10
C LEU A 106 10.80 -4.82 3.13
N PRO A 107 11.46 -4.47 4.25
CA PRO A 107 11.87 -5.47 5.24
C PRO A 107 10.69 -6.19 5.88
N LEU A 108 9.63 -5.47 6.27
CA LEU A 108 8.45 -6.08 6.90
C LEU A 108 7.66 -6.95 5.92
N GLY A 109 7.44 -6.47 4.70
CA GLY A 109 6.74 -7.26 3.68
C GLY A 109 7.46 -8.59 3.41
N VAL A 110 8.78 -8.55 3.23
CA VAL A 110 9.59 -9.77 3.06
C VAL A 110 9.56 -10.65 4.32
N ALA A 111 9.65 -10.06 5.51
CA ALA A 111 9.59 -10.80 6.77
C ALA A 111 8.23 -11.53 6.94
N MET A 112 7.13 -10.92 6.54
CA MET A 112 5.79 -11.53 6.58
C MET A 112 5.70 -12.76 5.68
N PHE A 113 6.15 -12.66 4.42
CA PHE A 113 6.21 -13.83 3.53
C PHE A 113 7.12 -14.93 4.08
N ARG A 114 8.28 -14.58 4.64
CA ARG A 114 9.18 -15.55 5.28
C ARG A 114 8.54 -16.21 6.50
N ALA A 115 7.82 -15.46 7.32
CA ALA A 115 7.13 -15.99 8.50
C ALA A 115 6.01 -16.94 8.10
N ALA A 116 5.20 -16.60 7.09
CA ALA A 116 4.16 -17.49 6.57
C ALA A 116 4.75 -18.78 5.99
N ALA A 117 5.85 -18.68 5.23
CA ALA A 117 6.56 -19.86 4.72
C ALA A 117 7.06 -20.77 5.85
N ALA A 118 7.65 -20.18 6.90
CA ALA A 118 8.15 -20.94 8.05
C ALA A 118 7.03 -21.59 8.89
N GLN A 119 5.82 -21.03 8.87
CA GLN A 119 4.63 -21.58 9.54
C GLN A 119 3.90 -22.63 8.69
N GLY A 120 4.26 -22.80 7.41
CA GLY A 120 3.57 -23.70 6.48
C GLY A 120 2.34 -23.08 5.81
N ASP A 121 2.13 -21.77 5.96
CA ASP A 121 0.95 -21.06 5.45
C ASP A 121 1.13 -20.51 4.01
N LEU A 122 2.32 -20.65 3.43
CA LEU A 122 2.66 -20.11 2.11
C LEU A 122 2.87 -21.21 1.08
N ASP A 123 1.82 -21.54 0.34
CA ASP A 123 1.92 -22.30 -0.90
C ASP A 123 1.87 -21.36 -2.14
N LEU A 124 1.94 -21.96 -3.34
CA LEU A 124 1.91 -21.20 -4.60
C LEU A 124 0.59 -20.43 -4.78
N LEU A 125 -0.54 -21.02 -4.38
CA LEU A 125 -1.85 -20.41 -4.55
C LEU A 125 -2.02 -19.20 -3.62
N THR A 126 -1.63 -19.33 -2.36
CA THR A 126 -1.59 -18.23 -1.38
C THR A 126 -0.64 -17.14 -1.83
N PHE A 127 0.53 -17.48 -2.37
CA PHE A 127 1.47 -16.50 -2.90
C PHE A 127 0.86 -15.70 -4.07
N ILE A 128 0.31 -16.38 -5.07
CA ILE A 128 -0.34 -15.73 -6.23
C ILE A 128 -1.53 -14.88 -5.76
N GLY A 129 -2.36 -15.43 -4.86
CA GLY A 129 -3.50 -14.73 -4.29
C GLY A 129 -3.09 -13.47 -3.54
N ALA A 130 -2.00 -13.52 -2.77
CA ALA A 130 -1.46 -12.38 -2.05
C ALA A 130 -0.97 -11.28 -3.00
N VAL A 131 -0.18 -11.63 -4.01
CA VAL A 131 0.34 -10.68 -5.01
C VAL A 131 -0.81 -10.07 -5.82
N ALA A 132 -1.74 -10.88 -6.31
CA ALA A 132 -2.90 -10.40 -7.06
C ALA A 132 -3.79 -9.50 -6.19
N GLY A 133 -4.09 -9.90 -4.96
CA GLY A 133 -4.86 -9.10 -4.01
C GLY A 133 -4.19 -7.76 -3.70
N GLY A 134 -2.88 -7.76 -3.43
CA GLY A 134 -2.11 -6.56 -3.17
C GLY A 134 -2.07 -5.61 -4.38
N ALA A 135 -1.90 -6.16 -5.59
CA ALA A 135 -1.93 -5.39 -6.83
C ALA A 135 -3.30 -4.78 -7.11
N LEU A 136 -4.39 -5.53 -6.91
CA LEU A 136 -5.76 -5.04 -7.05
C LEU A 136 -6.06 -3.94 -6.04
N LEU A 137 -5.65 -4.12 -4.78
CA LEU A 137 -5.83 -3.12 -3.74
C LEU A 137 -5.07 -1.83 -4.07
N MET A 138 -3.82 -1.94 -4.54
CA MET A 138 -3.04 -0.79 -5.01
C MET A 138 -3.68 -0.08 -6.22
N ALA A 139 -4.18 -0.85 -7.18
CA ALA A 139 -4.78 -0.30 -8.39
C ALA A 139 -6.11 0.42 -8.11
N SER A 140 -6.87 -0.04 -7.10
CA SER A 140 -8.22 0.43 -6.83
C SER A 140 -8.37 1.96 -6.67
N PRO A 141 -7.59 2.69 -5.84
CA PRO A 141 -7.71 4.15 -5.74
C PRO A 141 -7.34 4.84 -7.05
N VAL A 142 -6.31 4.36 -7.77
CA VAL A 142 -5.89 4.94 -9.06
C VAL A 142 -7.01 4.80 -10.10
N VAL A 143 -7.66 3.65 -10.15
CA VAL A 143 -8.81 3.41 -11.05
C VAL A 143 -9.97 4.31 -10.66
N MET A 144 -10.35 4.38 -9.37
CA MET A 144 -11.44 5.23 -8.90
C MET A 144 -11.19 6.72 -9.20
N LEU A 145 -9.96 7.21 -9.03
CA LEU A 145 -9.56 8.57 -9.39
C LEU A 145 -9.70 8.86 -10.89
N LYS A 146 -9.40 7.88 -11.75
CA LYS A 146 -9.59 8.02 -13.20
C LYS A 146 -11.06 7.96 -13.60
N LEU A 147 -11.87 7.20 -12.87
CA LEU A 147 -13.31 7.06 -13.12
C LEU A 147 -14.11 8.27 -12.64
N LYS A 148 -13.76 8.88 -11.48
CA LYS A 148 -14.52 10.01 -10.91
C LYS A 148 -14.65 11.21 -11.85
N GLY A 149 -13.69 11.40 -12.76
CA GLY A 149 -13.71 12.48 -13.76
C GLY A 149 -14.49 12.16 -15.04
N ARG A 150 -15.12 10.99 -15.17
CA ARG A 150 -15.90 10.61 -16.35
C ARG A 150 -17.36 11.08 -16.20
N PRO A 151 -18.04 11.49 -17.30
CA PRO A 151 -19.41 12.00 -17.24
C PRO A 151 -20.41 11.08 -16.54
N TYR A 152 -20.24 9.75 -16.68
CA TYR A 152 -21.12 8.76 -16.04
C TYR A 152 -21.11 8.84 -14.50
N PHE A 153 -19.99 9.24 -13.89
CA PHE A 153 -19.83 9.31 -12.44
C PHE A 153 -20.03 10.73 -11.89
N ASP A 154 -20.22 11.73 -12.75
CA ASP A 154 -20.43 13.12 -12.36
C ASP A 154 -21.89 13.34 -11.94
N GLN A 155 -22.13 13.35 -10.62
CA GLN A 155 -23.47 13.52 -10.03
C GLN A 155 -24.04 14.94 -10.19
N GLN A 156 -23.29 15.87 -10.78
CA GLN A 156 -23.76 17.22 -11.08
C GLN A 156 -24.31 17.37 -12.51
N ARG A 157 -24.12 16.35 -13.36
CA ARG A 157 -24.66 16.33 -14.72
C ARG A 157 -26.04 15.66 -14.70
N GLY A 158 -27.08 16.48 -14.84
CA GLY A 158 -28.45 16.04 -15.15
C GLY A 158 -28.66 15.82 -16.64
#